data_AF-A0AAE1EXY2-F1
#
_entry.id   AF-A0AAE1EXY2-F1
#
_cell.length_a   1.000
_cell.length_b   1.000
_cell.length_c   1.000
_cell.angle_alpha   90.00
_cell.angle_beta   90.00
_cell.angle_gamma   90.00
#
_symmetry.space_group_name_H-M   'P 1'
#
loop_
_entity.id
_entity.type
_entity.pdbx_description
1 polymer ?
#
loop_
_entity_poly.entity_id
_entity_poly.type
_entity_poly.pdbx_seq_one_letter_code
_entity_poly.pdbx_strand_id
1 'polypeptide(L)'
;MYHKTVIVEPNLKELENTTKLQDWIKKYNLTENELPPKEEWDITSEYARAMNIMGLVSFATILGLALSTLGPRGKPLLDFFQSLSDASMVITSWLIWISPIGILFLVASMMIEMKDFSVMLGQLGMYFLTVIIGIFLHGFVTLPLIYLALTRKLPFRFLANMGQAYITAFATASSSGTLPVTFQCLEEKNKIDMRVTRFVIPIGATINMDGTALYEAVAAIFIAQVRGIALSIGQVVAISITATAAAIGAAGIPQAGLVTMVMVLDVVGLPAEDMTLIIAVDWLLDRFRTMINVLGDSIGAGLVYELSKKELEQMSINANGDVDRPSNEICMDAVESSKM
;
A
#
# COMPACT_ATOMS: atom_id res chain seq x y z
N MET A 1 -1.73 -1.06 16.58
CA MET A 1 -1.95 -2.52 16.45
C MET A 1 -3.03 -2.72 15.42
N TYR A 2 -2.83 -3.64 14.48
CA TYR A 2 -3.89 -4.07 13.57
C TYR A 2 -4.23 -5.53 13.86
N HIS A 3 -5.47 -5.91 13.55
CA HIS A 3 -5.97 -7.26 13.78
C HIS A 3 -5.39 -8.18 12.73
N LYS A 4 -4.57 -9.15 13.14
CA LYS A 4 -4.07 -10.20 12.24
C LYS A 4 -4.84 -11.48 12.54
N THR A 5 -5.50 -12.00 11.52
CA THR A 5 -6.10 -13.33 11.57
C THR A 5 -5.00 -14.35 11.30
N VAL A 6 -4.79 -15.28 12.22
CA VAL A 6 -3.75 -16.31 12.12
C VAL A 6 -4.44 -17.67 12.15
N ILE A 7 -4.12 -18.49 11.15
CA ILE A 7 -4.50 -19.90 11.15
C ILE A 7 -3.47 -20.62 12.02
N VAL A 8 -3.91 -21.23 13.12
CA VAL A 8 -3.02 -21.88 14.09
C VAL A 8 -2.92 -23.36 13.76
N GLU A 9 -1.70 -23.85 13.59
CA GLU A 9 -1.45 -25.27 13.42
C GLU A 9 -1.94 -26.04 14.66
N PRO A 10 -2.82 -27.04 14.50
CA PRO A 10 -3.35 -27.80 15.61
C PRO A 10 -2.23 -28.61 16.28
N ASN A 11 -2.07 -28.43 17.59
CA ASN A 11 -1.15 -29.24 18.37
C ASN A 11 -1.72 -30.65 18.57
N LEU A 12 -1.32 -31.59 17.71
CA LEU A 12 -1.83 -32.97 17.72
C LEU A 12 -1.63 -33.68 19.07
N LYS A 13 -0.58 -33.32 19.83
CA LYS A 13 -0.33 -33.89 21.17
C LYS A 13 -1.30 -33.37 22.23
N GLU A 14 -1.76 -32.13 22.11
CA GLU A 14 -2.80 -31.59 23.00
C GLU A 14 -4.18 -32.13 22.64
N LEU A 15 -4.39 -32.49 21.37
CA LEU A 15 -5.64 -33.01 20.84
C LEU A 15 -5.78 -34.53 20.90
N GLU A 16 -4.74 -35.26 21.33
CA GLU A 16 -4.66 -36.73 21.35
C GLU A 16 -5.86 -37.40 22.06
N ASN A 17 -6.32 -36.77 23.16
CA ASN A 17 -7.43 -37.26 23.97
C ASN A 17 -8.78 -36.61 23.65
N THR A 18 -8.88 -35.85 22.55
CA THR A 18 -10.11 -35.15 22.16
C THR A 18 -10.87 -35.90 21.06
N THR A 19 -12.21 -35.77 21.07
CA THR A 19 -13.05 -36.29 19.97
C THR A 19 -12.75 -35.60 18.65
N LYS A 20 -12.26 -34.34 18.67
CA LYS A 20 -11.90 -33.54 17.49
C LYS A 20 -10.84 -34.25 16.63
N LEU A 21 -9.78 -34.80 17.25
CA LEU A 21 -8.74 -35.54 16.52
C LEU A 21 -9.27 -36.87 15.96
N GLN A 22 -10.06 -37.60 16.74
CA GLN A 22 -10.66 -38.87 16.31
C GLN A 22 -11.62 -38.69 15.12
N ASP A 23 -12.40 -37.61 15.14
CA ASP A 23 -13.30 -37.23 14.04
C ASP A 23 -12.52 -36.87 12.78
N TRP A 24 -11.40 -36.15 12.90
CA TRP A 24 -10.53 -35.84 11.76
C TRP A 24 -9.86 -37.06 11.15
N ILE A 25 -9.28 -37.94 11.99
CA ILE A 25 -8.68 -39.20 11.55
C ILE A 25 -9.69 -40.01 10.74
N LYS A 26 -10.94 -40.12 11.23
CA LYS A 26 -12.00 -40.86 10.55
C LYS A 26 -12.49 -40.18 9.28
N LYS A 27 -12.65 -38.85 9.31
CA LYS A 27 -13.20 -38.05 8.20
C LYS A 27 -12.23 -37.95 7.02
N TYR A 28 -10.94 -37.83 7.30
CA TYR A 28 -9.90 -37.57 6.30
C TYR A 28 -8.93 -38.76 6.10
N ASN A 29 -9.13 -39.85 6.83
CA ASN A 29 -8.31 -41.07 6.75
C ASN A 29 -6.81 -40.78 6.99
N LEU A 30 -6.53 -39.95 8.00
CA LEU A 30 -5.18 -39.48 8.37
C LEU A 30 -4.43 -40.54 9.19
N THR A 31 -3.12 -40.61 9.01
CA THR A 31 -2.23 -41.36 9.91
C THR A 31 -1.88 -40.52 11.16
N GLU A 32 -1.39 -41.16 12.24
CA GLU A 32 -1.17 -40.52 13.56
C GLU A 32 -0.31 -39.24 13.57
N ASN A 33 0.47 -38.97 12.51
CA ASN A 33 1.32 -37.79 12.39
C ASN A 33 0.92 -36.84 11.24
N GLU A 34 -0.18 -37.11 10.54
CA GLU A 34 -0.64 -36.25 9.46
C GLU A 34 -1.58 -35.17 9.99
N LEU A 35 -1.29 -33.92 9.59
CA LEU A 35 -2.11 -32.77 9.93
C LEU A 35 -3.43 -32.82 9.13
N PRO A 36 -4.56 -32.41 9.74
CA PRO A 36 -5.81 -32.26 9.00
C PRO A 36 -5.68 -31.13 7.96
N PRO A 37 -6.59 -31.09 6.96
CA PRO A 37 -6.65 -29.99 6.00
C PRO A 37 -6.69 -28.62 6.69
N LYS A 38 -6.04 -27.61 6.10
CA LYS A 38 -5.89 -26.26 6.69
C LYS A 38 -7.24 -25.58 6.99
N GLU A 39 -8.32 -26.01 6.36
CA GLU A 39 -9.68 -25.52 6.57
C GLU A 39 -10.24 -25.89 7.95
N GLU A 40 -9.70 -26.91 8.60
CA GLU A 40 -10.10 -27.37 9.94
C GLU A 40 -9.29 -26.71 11.06
N TRP A 41 -8.26 -25.93 10.70
CA TRP A 41 -7.36 -25.29 11.67
C TRP A 41 -8.08 -24.12 12.36
N ASP A 42 -7.85 -23.97 13.66
CA ASP A 42 -8.52 -22.93 14.43
C ASP A 42 -8.02 -21.54 14.02
N ILE A 43 -8.96 -20.64 13.76
CA ILE A 43 -8.68 -19.25 13.42
C ILE A 43 -8.58 -18.47 14.73
N THR A 44 -7.40 -17.94 15.02
CA THR A 44 -7.18 -17.06 16.17
C THR A 44 -6.88 -15.62 15.72
N SER A 45 -7.02 -14.69 16.66
CA SER A 45 -6.74 -13.29 16.44
C SER A 45 -5.54 -12.86 17.27
N GLU A 46 -4.53 -12.32 16.62
CA GLU A 46 -3.39 -11.70 17.29
C GLU A 46 -3.32 -10.22 16.96
N TYR A 47 -2.97 -9.42 17.97
CA TYR A 47 -2.66 -8.01 17.76
C TYR A 47 -1.21 -7.87 17.32
N ALA A 48 -1.00 -7.63 16.03
CA ALA A 48 0.33 -7.36 15.50
C ALA A 48 0.80 -5.95 15.92
N ARG A 49 2.05 -5.84 16.36
CA ARG A 49 2.72 -4.56 16.65
C ARG A 49 3.13 -3.84 15.37
N ALA A 50 2.15 -3.28 14.65
CA ALA A 50 2.40 -2.25 13.64
C ALA A 50 1.35 -1.13 13.69
N MET A 51 1.66 -0.06 12.95
CA MET A 51 0.79 1.11 12.79
C MET A 51 -0.37 0.79 11.83
N ASN A 52 -1.59 1.09 12.24
CA ASN A 52 -2.80 0.88 11.43
C ASN A 52 -3.17 2.18 10.71
N ILE A 53 -2.52 2.44 9.57
CA ILE A 53 -2.73 3.68 8.80
C ILE A 53 -4.17 3.75 8.26
N MET A 54 -4.69 2.68 7.67
CA MET A 54 -6.06 2.63 7.15
C MET A 54 -7.12 2.93 8.22
N GLY A 55 -6.98 2.33 9.41
CA GLY A 55 -7.88 2.62 10.53
C GLY A 55 -7.83 4.09 10.96
N LEU A 56 -6.64 4.68 11.00
CA LEU A 56 -6.45 6.10 11.33
C LEU A 56 -7.08 7.02 10.27
N VAL A 57 -6.91 6.71 8.98
CA VAL A 57 -7.50 7.49 7.87
C VAL A 57 -9.03 7.40 7.90
N SER A 58 -9.59 6.21 8.09
CA SER A 58 -11.04 6.01 8.21
C SER A 58 -11.62 6.80 9.39
N PHE A 59 -10.98 6.71 10.56
CA PHE A 59 -11.39 7.48 11.73
C PHE A 59 -11.29 8.99 11.50
N ALA A 60 -10.18 9.48 10.95
CA ALA A 60 -9.96 10.90 10.68
C ALA A 60 -10.99 11.45 9.67
N THR A 61 -11.37 10.66 8.67
CA THR A 61 -12.38 11.03 7.68
C THR A 61 -13.75 11.17 8.35
N ILE A 62 -14.16 10.19 9.16
CA ILE A 62 -15.43 10.24 9.91
C ILE A 62 -15.43 11.42 10.89
N LEU A 63 -14.33 11.66 11.60
CA LEU A 63 -14.18 12.79 12.51
C LEU A 63 -14.30 14.13 11.76
N GLY A 64 -13.65 14.26 10.60
CA GLY A 64 -13.74 15.45 9.76
C GLY A 64 -15.17 15.73 9.30
N LEU A 65 -15.89 14.69 8.85
CA LEU A 65 -17.32 14.78 8.51
C LEU A 65 -18.16 15.20 9.72
N ALA A 66 -17.95 14.60 10.89
CA ALA A 66 -18.66 14.96 12.11
C ALA A 66 -18.38 16.42 12.55
N LEU A 67 -17.13 16.90 12.42
CA LEU A 67 -16.80 18.30 12.70
C LEU A 67 -17.47 19.26 11.73
N SER A 68 -17.60 18.86 10.45
CA SER A 68 -18.27 19.68 9.43
C SER A 68 -19.74 19.93 9.75
N THR A 69 -20.43 19.00 10.41
CA THR A 69 -21.85 19.14 10.76
C THR A 69 -22.08 19.98 12.02
N LEU A 70 -21.05 20.14 12.87
CA LEU A 70 -21.13 20.95 14.10
C LEU A 70 -21.04 22.46 13.86
N GLY A 71 -20.73 22.89 12.64
CA GLY A 71 -20.65 24.30 12.26
C GLY A 71 -19.69 25.09 13.18
N PRO A 72 -20.09 26.25 13.73
CA PRO A 72 -19.21 27.08 14.57
C PRO A 72 -18.67 26.38 15.82
N ARG A 73 -19.38 25.40 16.36
CA ARG A 73 -18.95 24.66 17.55
C ARG A 73 -17.77 23.72 17.27
N GLY A 74 -17.65 23.23 16.04
CA GLY A 74 -16.53 22.38 15.61
C GLY A 74 -15.26 23.17 15.28
N LYS A 75 -15.38 24.49 15.04
CA LYS A 75 -14.28 25.34 14.55
C LYS A 75 -13.02 25.31 15.42
N PRO A 76 -13.07 25.38 16.77
CA PRO A 76 -11.86 25.34 17.58
C PRO A 76 -11.04 24.06 17.38
N LEU A 77 -11.72 22.91 17.21
CA LEU A 77 -11.03 21.64 16.99
C LEU A 77 -10.49 21.53 15.57
N LEU A 78 -11.23 22.06 14.58
CA LEU A 78 -10.76 22.16 13.20
C LEU A 78 -9.49 23.03 13.10
N ASP A 79 -9.49 24.21 13.73
CA ASP A 79 -8.35 25.14 13.74
C ASP A 79 -7.14 24.53 14.47
N PHE A 80 -7.37 23.75 15.53
CA PHE A 80 -6.32 22.97 16.20
C PHE A 80 -5.67 21.96 15.25
N PHE A 81 -6.46 21.15 14.54
CA PHE A 81 -5.92 20.16 13.60
C PHE A 81 -5.23 20.80 12.41
N GLN A 82 -5.73 21.94 11.91
CA GLN A 82 -5.06 22.69 10.86
C GLN A 82 -3.68 23.19 11.34
N SER A 83 -3.62 23.80 12.53
CA SER A 83 -2.37 24.29 13.11
C SER A 83 -1.38 23.15 13.36
N LEU A 84 -1.85 22.00 13.82
CA LEU A 84 -1.03 20.81 14.02
C LEU A 84 -0.48 20.27 12.70
N SER A 85 -1.30 20.28 11.64
CA SER A 85 -0.87 19.89 10.30
C SER A 85 0.21 20.83 9.76
N ASP A 86 0.03 22.14 9.93
CA ASP A 86 1.00 23.13 9.46
C ASP A 86 2.33 23.00 10.23
N ALA A 87 2.27 22.77 11.54
CA ALA A 87 3.45 22.46 12.35
C ALA A 87 4.16 21.17 11.89
N SER A 88 3.40 20.15 11.50
CA SER A 88 3.95 18.89 10.98
C SER A 88 4.67 19.09 9.64
N MET A 89 4.19 19.99 8.78
CA MET A 89 4.86 20.35 7.53
C MET A 89 6.17 21.12 7.76
N VAL A 90 6.23 21.97 8.78
CA VAL A 90 7.48 22.62 9.19
C VAL A 90 8.52 21.59 9.64
N ILE A 91 8.12 20.63 10.47
CA ILE A 91 9.02 19.53 10.90
C ILE A 91 9.49 18.72 9.69
N THR A 92 8.59 18.42 8.76
CA THR A 92 8.91 17.71 7.51
C THR A 92 9.97 18.45 6.70
N SER A 93 9.85 19.77 6.58
CA SER A 93 10.85 20.59 5.90
C SER A 93 12.23 20.48 6.55
N TRP A 94 12.32 20.44 7.88
CA TRP A 94 13.58 20.21 8.59
C TRP A 94 14.16 18.83 8.30
N LEU A 95 13.31 17.79 8.26
CA LEU A 95 13.73 16.44 7.90
C LEU A 95 14.28 16.37 6.48
N ILE A 96 13.65 17.04 5.51
CA ILE A 96 14.15 17.10 4.13
C ILE A 96 15.54 17.76 4.09
N TRP A 97 15.79 18.80 4.88
CA TRP A 97 17.12 19.42 4.96
C TRP A 97 18.20 18.47 5.48
N ILE A 98 17.86 17.57 6.41
CA ILE A 98 18.77 16.55 6.97
C ILE A 98 18.85 15.31 6.06
N SER A 99 17.83 15.08 5.23
CA SER A 99 17.68 13.87 4.41
C SER A 99 18.89 13.51 3.54
N PRO A 100 19.66 14.43 2.93
CA PRO A 100 20.82 14.05 2.11
C PRO A 100 21.86 13.24 2.90
N ILE A 101 22.05 13.56 4.19
CA ILE A 101 22.97 12.84 5.08
C ILE A 101 22.39 11.45 5.40
N GLY A 102 21.09 11.38 5.73
CA GLY A 102 20.42 10.10 6.00
C GLY A 102 20.44 9.17 4.78
N ILE A 103 20.14 9.71 3.59
CA ILE A 103 20.17 8.98 2.32
C ILE A 103 21.58 8.48 2.01
N LEU A 104 22.63 9.27 2.27
CA LEU A 104 24.01 8.83 2.12
C LEU A 104 24.29 7.56 2.94
N PHE A 105 23.90 7.55 4.22
CA PHE A 105 24.10 6.38 5.08
C PHE A 105 23.23 5.18 4.69
N LEU A 106 22.00 5.41 4.25
CA LEU A 106 21.11 4.35 3.74
C LEU A 106 21.65 3.72 2.45
N VAL A 107 22.21 4.53 1.54
CA VAL A 107 22.87 4.03 0.33
C VAL A 107 24.18 3.32 0.70
N ALA A 108 24.92 3.80 1.69
CA ALA A 108 26.13 3.11 2.16
C ALA A 108 25.80 1.75 2.81
N SER A 109 24.77 1.66 3.66
CA SER A 109 24.35 0.38 4.24
C SER A 109 23.87 -0.59 3.17
N MET A 110 23.19 -0.08 2.15
CA MET A 110 22.79 -0.84 0.96
C MET A 110 24.01 -1.47 0.25
N MET A 111 25.11 -0.74 0.10
CA MET A 111 26.33 -1.28 -0.51
C MET A 111 26.97 -2.40 0.31
N ILE A 112 26.80 -2.38 1.64
CA ILE A 112 27.34 -3.40 2.55
C ILE A 112 26.48 -4.66 2.57
N GLU A 113 25.15 -4.52 2.47
CA GLU A 113 24.22 -5.64 2.37
C GLU A 113 24.40 -6.44 1.07
N MET A 114 24.98 -5.83 0.03
CA MET A 114 25.38 -6.50 -1.21
C MET A 114 26.54 -7.47 -0.96
N LYS A 115 26.21 -8.71 -0.62
CA LYS A 115 27.20 -9.77 -0.35
C LYS A 115 27.90 -10.32 -1.59
N ASP A 116 27.23 -10.37 -2.75
CA ASP A 116 27.85 -10.86 -4.00
C ASP A 116 27.04 -10.53 -5.27
N PHE A 117 27.64 -9.81 -6.22
CA PHE A 117 27.05 -9.55 -7.55
C PHE A 117 26.97 -10.82 -8.42
N SER A 118 27.74 -11.85 -8.06
CA SER A 118 27.80 -13.13 -8.78
C SER A 118 26.50 -13.92 -8.70
N VAL A 119 25.72 -13.72 -7.64
CA VAL A 119 24.37 -14.32 -7.45
C VAL A 119 23.39 -13.85 -8.53
N MET A 120 23.66 -12.71 -9.18
CA MET A 120 22.87 -12.19 -10.30
C MET A 120 23.30 -12.71 -11.68
N LEU A 121 24.33 -13.56 -11.78
CA LEU A 121 24.86 -14.02 -13.08
C LEU A 121 24.11 -15.23 -13.68
N GLY A 122 22.93 -15.59 -13.15
CA GLY A 122 22.15 -16.75 -13.60
C GLY A 122 20.65 -16.46 -13.83
N GLN A 123 19.81 -17.50 -13.69
CA GLN A 123 18.35 -17.39 -13.82
C GLN A 123 17.75 -16.33 -12.89
N LEU A 124 18.33 -16.15 -11.69
CA LEU A 124 17.91 -15.13 -10.74
C LEU A 124 18.18 -13.70 -11.22
N GLY A 125 19.24 -13.48 -12.02
CA GLY A 125 19.50 -12.21 -12.68
C GLY A 125 18.49 -11.88 -13.76
N MET A 126 18.07 -12.89 -14.53
CA MET A 126 17.01 -12.73 -15.54
C MET A 126 15.66 -12.41 -14.90
N TYR A 127 15.34 -13.07 -13.77
CA TYR A 127 14.18 -12.72 -12.94
C TYR A 127 14.25 -11.26 -12.48
N PHE A 128 15.36 -10.86 -11.87
CA PHE A 128 15.56 -9.50 -11.39
C PHE A 128 15.36 -8.48 -12.52
N LEU A 129 16.02 -8.70 -13.65
CA LEU A 129 15.93 -7.80 -14.81
C LEU A 129 14.49 -7.71 -15.33
N THR A 130 13.77 -8.83 -15.36
CA THR A 130 12.36 -8.88 -15.78
C THR A 130 11.48 -8.03 -14.87
N VAL A 131 11.65 -8.15 -13.55
CA VAL A 131 10.92 -7.34 -12.57
C VAL A 131 11.25 -5.86 -12.74
N ILE A 132 12.54 -5.50 -12.83
CA ILE A 132 12.97 -4.11 -13.03
C ILE A 132 12.37 -3.53 -14.31
N ILE A 133 12.49 -4.21 -15.44
CA ILE A 133 11.93 -3.74 -16.71
C ILE A 133 10.42 -3.54 -16.57
N GLY A 134 9.70 -4.49 -15.97
CA GLY A 134 8.26 -4.39 -15.75
C GLY A 134 7.88 -3.18 -14.90
N ILE A 135 8.55 -3.00 -13.76
CA ILE A 135 8.33 -1.89 -12.82
C ILE A 135 8.60 -0.54 -13.49
N PHE A 136 9.71 -0.40 -14.23
CA PHE A 136 10.05 0.85 -14.92
C PHE A 136 9.15 1.13 -16.12
N LEU A 137 8.73 0.10 -16.87
CA LEU A 137 7.78 0.26 -17.96
C LEU A 137 6.43 0.72 -17.40
N HIS A 138 5.94 0.09 -16.33
CA HIS A 138 4.71 0.54 -15.67
C HIS A 138 4.83 1.98 -15.16
N GLY A 139 5.90 2.27 -14.39
CA GLY A 139 6.12 3.55 -13.73
C GLY A 139 6.34 4.73 -14.68
N PHE A 140 7.14 4.56 -15.73
CA PHE A 140 7.56 5.66 -16.61
C PHE A 140 6.91 5.65 -17.99
N VAL A 141 6.17 4.59 -18.34
CA VAL A 141 5.43 4.52 -19.61
C VAL A 141 3.93 4.40 -19.34
N THR A 142 3.47 3.34 -18.68
CA THR A 142 2.03 3.09 -18.49
C THR A 142 1.35 4.20 -17.70
N LEU A 143 1.84 4.54 -16.50
CA LEU A 143 1.20 5.56 -15.66
C LEU A 143 1.26 6.97 -16.29
N PRO A 144 2.38 7.44 -16.88
CA PRO A 144 2.41 8.70 -17.59
C PRO A 144 1.50 8.75 -18.81
N LEU A 145 1.33 7.63 -19.54
CA LEU A 145 0.39 7.54 -20.65
C LEU A 145 -1.05 7.64 -20.19
N ILE A 146 -1.42 6.99 -19.07
CA ILE A 146 -2.76 7.13 -18.47
C ILE A 146 -3.00 8.59 -18.07
N TYR A 147 -2.03 9.22 -17.41
CA TYR A 147 -2.11 10.62 -17.04
C TYR A 147 -2.29 11.52 -18.26
N LEU A 148 -1.51 11.30 -19.33
CA LEU A 148 -1.61 12.05 -20.57
C LEU A 148 -2.96 11.84 -21.27
N ALA A 149 -3.46 10.61 -21.32
CA ALA A 149 -4.72 10.29 -21.97
C ALA A 149 -5.91 11.00 -21.31
N LEU A 150 -5.91 11.08 -19.97
CA LEU A 150 -7.01 11.64 -19.19
C LEU A 150 -6.89 13.17 -19.00
N THR A 151 -5.69 13.69 -18.76
CA THR A 151 -5.48 15.13 -18.49
C THR A 151 -5.06 15.93 -19.73
N ARG A 152 -4.64 15.25 -20.81
CA ARG A 152 -4.04 15.85 -22.01
C ARG A 152 -2.79 16.70 -21.71
N LYS A 153 -2.09 16.40 -20.62
CA LYS A 153 -0.86 17.07 -20.18
C LYS A 153 0.27 16.06 -20.01
N LEU A 154 1.49 16.49 -20.35
CA LEU A 154 2.68 15.67 -20.15
C LEU A 154 3.18 15.80 -18.70
N PRO A 155 3.35 14.69 -17.95
CA PRO A 155 3.71 14.73 -16.54
C PRO A 155 5.22 14.87 -16.28
N PHE A 156 6.06 15.21 -17.26
CA PHE A 156 7.52 15.22 -17.06
C PHE A 156 7.97 16.19 -15.97
N ARG A 157 7.42 17.41 -15.93
CA ARG A 157 7.71 18.37 -14.86
C ARG A 157 7.20 17.88 -13.51
N PHE A 158 6.03 17.24 -13.52
CA PHE A 158 5.41 16.67 -12.34
C PHE A 158 6.31 15.60 -11.71
N LEU A 159 6.80 14.67 -12.52
CA LEU A 159 7.71 13.60 -12.11
C LEU A 159 9.05 14.16 -11.62
N ALA A 160 9.62 15.15 -12.31
CA ALA A 160 10.89 15.77 -11.90
C ALA A 160 10.80 16.41 -10.50
N ASN A 161 9.68 17.08 -10.20
CA ASN A 161 9.46 17.71 -8.89
C ASN A 161 9.40 16.70 -7.73
N MET A 162 8.98 15.46 -8.02
CA MET A 162 8.86 14.37 -7.05
C MET A 162 10.18 13.63 -6.78
N GLY A 163 11.29 13.99 -7.45
CA GLY A 163 12.56 13.25 -7.36
C GLY A 163 13.07 13.00 -5.93
N GLN A 164 12.89 13.95 -5.01
CA GLN A 164 13.25 13.78 -3.60
C GLN A 164 12.43 12.68 -2.90
N ALA A 165 11.12 12.61 -3.18
CA ALA A 165 10.27 11.55 -2.66
C ALA A 165 10.69 10.19 -3.24
N TYR A 166 11.03 10.12 -4.53
CA TYR A 166 11.47 8.87 -5.15
C TYR A 166 12.79 8.33 -4.56
N ILE A 167 13.77 9.21 -4.36
CA ILE A 167 15.05 8.82 -3.73
C ILE A 167 14.81 8.41 -2.27
N THR A 168 13.97 9.13 -1.53
CA THR A 168 13.62 8.78 -0.15
C THR A 168 12.90 7.42 -0.07
N ALA A 169 11.94 7.17 -0.96
CA ALA A 169 11.24 5.88 -1.06
C ALA A 169 12.20 4.74 -1.36
N PHE A 170 13.12 4.93 -2.30
CA PHE A 170 14.16 3.97 -2.63
C PHE A 170 15.10 3.71 -1.45
N ALA A 171 15.56 4.76 -0.78
CA ALA A 171 16.49 4.67 0.34
C ALA A 171 15.87 4.03 1.59
N THR A 172 14.60 4.32 1.87
CA THR A 172 13.90 3.82 3.06
C THR A 172 13.23 2.46 2.85
N ALA A 173 12.94 2.06 1.61
CA ALA A 173 12.10 0.91 1.28
C ALA A 173 10.73 0.94 1.97
N SER A 174 10.20 2.14 2.25
CA SER A 174 8.88 2.30 2.88
C SER A 174 8.08 3.45 2.27
N SER A 175 6.90 3.12 1.71
CA SER A 175 5.94 4.12 1.24
C SER A 175 5.43 4.97 2.41
N SER A 176 5.14 4.31 3.54
CA SER A 176 4.65 4.98 4.76
C SER A 176 5.70 5.93 5.34
N GLY A 177 6.98 5.51 5.35
CA GLY A 177 8.10 6.34 5.81
C GLY A 177 8.39 7.54 4.92
N THR A 178 7.91 7.52 3.67
CA THR A 178 8.13 8.59 2.69
C THR A 178 6.98 9.59 2.62
N LEU A 179 5.84 9.31 3.25
CA LEU A 179 4.62 10.14 3.22
C LEU A 179 4.88 11.64 3.43
N PRO A 180 5.66 12.08 4.44
CA PRO A 180 5.89 13.51 4.66
C PRO A 180 6.58 14.18 3.46
N VAL A 181 7.62 13.53 2.91
CA VAL A 181 8.36 14.05 1.74
C VAL A 181 7.48 14.08 0.50
N THR A 182 6.60 13.08 0.35
CA THR A 182 5.59 13.03 -0.73
C THR A 182 4.62 14.21 -0.63
N PHE A 183 4.04 14.48 0.54
CA PHE A 183 3.17 15.65 0.74
C PHE A 183 3.85 16.95 0.35
N GLN A 184 5.07 17.17 0.85
CA GLN A 184 5.80 18.38 0.57
C GLN A 184 6.10 18.55 -0.93
N CYS A 185 6.51 17.50 -1.62
CA CYS A 185 6.75 17.57 -3.07
C CYS A 185 5.45 17.86 -3.85
N LEU A 186 4.32 17.26 -3.46
CA LEU A 186 3.04 17.47 -4.14
C LEU A 186 2.46 18.87 -3.88
N GLU A 187 2.45 19.31 -2.63
CA GLU A 187 1.84 20.58 -2.21
C GLU A 187 2.75 21.78 -2.54
N GLU A 188 4.05 21.70 -2.27
CA GLU A 188 4.95 22.83 -2.45
C GLU A 188 5.55 22.92 -3.85
N LYS A 189 5.94 21.81 -4.48
CA LYS A 189 6.59 21.84 -5.79
C LYS A 189 5.60 21.66 -6.94
N ASN A 190 4.67 20.72 -6.82
CA ASN A 190 3.64 20.47 -7.83
C ASN A 190 2.37 21.30 -7.66
N LYS A 191 2.23 22.04 -6.54
CA LYS A 191 1.10 22.94 -6.26
C LYS A 191 -0.27 22.25 -6.34
N ILE A 192 -0.32 20.99 -5.93
CA ILE A 192 -1.58 20.26 -5.80
C ILE A 192 -2.31 20.74 -4.55
N ASP A 193 -3.63 20.86 -4.63
CA ASP A 193 -4.47 21.25 -3.51
C ASP A 193 -4.35 20.25 -2.34
N MET A 194 -4.13 20.78 -1.14
CA MET A 194 -3.94 19.97 0.07
C MET A 194 -5.14 19.06 0.40
N ARG A 195 -6.35 19.43 -0.04
CA ARG A 195 -7.56 18.64 0.16
C ARG A 195 -7.48 17.32 -0.61
N VAL A 196 -6.86 17.33 -1.79
CA VAL A 196 -6.67 16.13 -2.62
C VAL A 196 -5.52 15.29 -2.08
N THR A 197 -4.36 15.90 -1.85
CA THR A 197 -3.16 15.17 -1.38
C THR A 197 -3.43 14.47 -0.06
N ARG A 198 -4.00 15.17 0.94
CA ARG A 198 -4.26 14.65 2.29
C ARG A 198 -5.30 13.53 2.35
N PHE A 199 -6.10 13.38 1.30
CA PHE A 199 -7.04 12.26 1.16
C PHE A 199 -6.42 11.11 0.35
N VAL A 200 -5.90 11.39 -0.85
CA VAL A 200 -5.47 10.37 -1.80
C VAL A 200 -4.18 9.68 -1.35
N ILE A 201 -3.20 10.41 -0.84
CA ILE A 201 -1.86 9.87 -0.58
C ILE A 201 -1.82 8.87 0.59
N PRO A 202 -2.47 9.12 1.76
CA PRO A 202 -2.52 8.13 2.82
C PRO A 202 -3.23 6.82 2.42
N ILE A 203 -4.29 6.93 1.61
CA ILE A 203 -5.02 5.77 1.09
C ILE A 203 -4.14 5.02 0.08
N GLY A 204 -3.54 5.74 -0.86
CA GLY A 204 -2.64 5.19 -1.89
C GLY A 204 -1.48 4.41 -1.28
N ALA A 205 -0.79 4.97 -0.28
CA ALA A 205 0.37 4.33 0.36
C ALA A 205 0.07 2.98 1.05
N THR A 206 -1.21 2.62 1.19
CA THR A 206 -1.64 1.33 1.75
C THR A 206 -2.33 0.43 0.73
N ILE A 207 -3.14 0.98 -0.18
CA ILE A 207 -3.94 0.18 -1.12
C ILE A 207 -3.22 0.03 -2.47
N ASN A 208 -2.52 1.06 -2.93
CA ASN A 208 -1.95 1.13 -4.27
C ASN A 208 -0.51 0.59 -4.28
N MET A 209 -0.40 -0.73 -4.41
CA MET A 209 0.87 -1.45 -4.40
C MET A 209 1.19 -2.14 -5.74
N ASP A 210 1.15 -1.37 -6.82
CA ASP A 210 1.42 -1.86 -8.19
C ASP A 210 2.74 -2.62 -8.32
N GLY A 211 3.81 -2.10 -7.71
CA GLY A 211 5.13 -2.73 -7.72
C GLY A 211 5.13 -4.08 -7.00
N THR A 212 4.33 -4.23 -5.94
CA THR A 212 4.15 -5.50 -5.21
C THR A 212 3.40 -6.50 -6.06
N ALA A 213 2.27 -6.11 -6.65
CA ALA A 213 1.48 -6.98 -7.53
C ALA A 213 2.31 -7.49 -8.73
N LEU A 214 3.09 -6.60 -9.38
CA LEU A 214 3.96 -6.97 -10.49
C LEU A 214 5.04 -7.96 -10.05
N TYR A 215 5.72 -7.66 -8.95
CA TYR A 215 6.73 -8.55 -8.39
C TYR A 215 6.19 -9.93 -8.09
N GLU A 216 5.04 -10.01 -7.42
CA GLU A 216 4.45 -11.29 -6.99
C GLU A 216 4.05 -12.14 -8.19
N ALA A 217 3.44 -11.51 -9.21
CA ALA A 217 3.06 -12.20 -10.42
C ALA A 217 4.28 -12.75 -11.17
N VAL A 218 5.33 -11.95 -11.34
CA VAL A 218 6.57 -12.38 -12.02
C VAL A 218 7.29 -13.46 -11.21
N ALA A 219 7.34 -13.33 -9.88
CA ALA A 219 7.97 -14.30 -9.00
C ALA A 219 7.28 -15.67 -9.05
N ALA A 220 5.95 -15.71 -9.06
CA ALA A 220 5.20 -16.96 -9.12
C ALA A 220 5.43 -17.69 -10.45
N ILE A 221 5.43 -16.93 -11.56
CA ILE A 221 5.74 -17.47 -12.89
C ILE A 221 7.18 -17.98 -12.96
N PHE A 222 8.14 -17.22 -12.41
CA PHE A 222 9.54 -17.61 -12.36
C PHE A 222 9.74 -18.92 -11.57
N ILE A 223 9.16 -19.04 -10.39
CA ILE A 223 9.25 -20.25 -9.57
C ILE A 223 8.64 -21.46 -10.30
N ALA A 224 7.48 -21.29 -10.94
CA ALA A 224 6.89 -22.34 -11.75
C ALA A 224 7.83 -22.81 -12.88
N GLN A 225 8.49 -21.87 -13.56
CA GLN A 225 9.46 -22.17 -14.62
C GLN A 225 10.70 -22.91 -14.08
N VAL A 226 11.23 -22.50 -12.92
CA VAL A 226 12.37 -23.18 -12.28
C VAL A 226 12.00 -24.63 -11.90
N ARG A 227 10.77 -24.86 -11.45
CA ARG A 227 10.26 -26.20 -11.15
C ARG A 227 9.85 -27.02 -12.38
N GLY A 228 9.93 -26.46 -13.58
CA GLY A 228 9.47 -27.11 -14.81
C GLY A 228 7.95 -27.33 -14.87
N ILE A 229 7.19 -26.58 -14.08
CA ILE A 229 5.73 -26.66 -14.04
C ILE A 229 5.17 -25.75 -15.15
N ALA A 230 4.46 -26.35 -16.10
CA ALA A 230 3.77 -25.60 -17.15
C ALA A 230 2.50 -24.96 -16.57
N LEU A 231 2.46 -23.62 -16.56
CA LEU A 231 1.28 -22.87 -16.16
C LEU A 231 0.28 -22.80 -17.31
N SER A 232 -0.96 -23.16 -17.03
CA SER A 232 -2.09 -22.90 -17.93
C SER A 232 -2.46 -21.41 -17.93
N ILE A 233 -3.16 -20.96 -18.97
CA ILE A 233 -3.68 -19.57 -19.05
C ILE A 233 -4.56 -19.25 -17.84
N GLY A 234 -5.38 -20.21 -17.39
CA GLY A 234 -6.23 -20.04 -16.20
C GLY A 234 -5.42 -19.79 -14.93
N GLN A 235 -4.31 -20.49 -14.73
CA GLN A 235 -3.40 -20.25 -13.60
C GLN A 235 -2.69 -18.90 -13.68
N VAL A 236 -2.30 -18.45 -14.88
CA VAL A 236 -1.71 -17.11 -15.05
C VAL A 236 -2.71 -16.01 -14.69
N VAL A 237 -3.97 -16.16 -15.11
CA VAL A 237 -5.04 -15.22 -14.71
C VAL A 237 -5.28 -15.26 -13.20
N ALA A 238 -5.31 -16.45 -12.60
CA ALA A 238 -5.45 -16.61 -11.16
C ALA A 238 -4.31 -15.92 -10.39
N ILE A 239 -3.05 -16.11 -10.81
CA ILE A 239 -1.88 -15.40 -10.26
C ILE A 239 -2.10 -13.88 -10.32
N SER A 240 -2.53 -13.34 -11.47
CA SER A 240 -2.75 -11.90 -11.64
C SER A 240 -3.79 -11.33 -10.68
N ILE A 241 -4.92 -12.03 -10.51
CA ILE A 241 -6.01 -11.58 -9.62
C ILE A 241 -5.54 -11.66 -8.17
N THR A 242 -4.94 -12.79 -7.77
CA THR A 242 -4.48 -13.00 -6.40
C THR A 242 -3.36 -12.03 -6.03
N ALA A 243 -2.37 -11.80 -6.90
CA ALA A 243 -1.31 -10.83 -6.65
C ALA A 243 -1.87 -9.40 -6.49
N THR A 244 -2.87 -9.03 -7.29
CA THR A 244 -3.53 -7.71 -7.14
C THR A 244 -4.27 -7.61 -5.80
N ALA A 245 -5.01 -8.65 -5.41
CA ALA A 245 -5.73 -8.68 -4.14
C ALA A 245 -4.79 -8.70 -2.93
N ALA A 246 -3.70 -9.47 -3.02
CA ALA A 246 -2.68 -9.60 -1.97
C ALA A 246 -1.91 -8.29 -1.78
N ALA A 247 -1.60 -7.59 -2.87
CA ALA A 247 -0.92 -6.30 -2.84
C ALA A 247 -1.69 -5.21 -2.08
N ILE A 248 -3.03 -5.22 -2.13
CA ILE A 248 -3.87 -4.31 -1.31
C ILE A 248 -3.70 -4.57 0.19
N GLY A 249 -3.44 -5.84 0.56
CA GLY A 249 -3.24 -6.27 1.95
C GLY A 249 -1.80 -6.11 2.46
N ALA A 250 -0.84 -5.83 1.59
CA ALA A 250 0.54 -5.63 1.99
C ALA A 250 0.69 -4.31 2.76
N ALA A 251 1.48 -4.30 3.83
CA ALA A 251 1.76 -3.09 4.58
C ALA A 251 2.84 -2.26 3.89
N GLY A 252 2.76 -0.92 3.95
CA GLY A 252 3.74 -0.01 3.34
C GLY A 252 5.08 0.07 4.09
N ILE A 253 5.59 -1.08 4.54
CA ILE A 253 6.82 -1.27 5.32
C ILE A 253 7.79 -2.17 4.53
N PRO A 254 9.10 -2.13 4.83
CA PRO A 254 10.09 -2.94 4.11
C PRO A 254 9.75 -4.43 4.13
N GLN A 255 9.99 -5.10 3.00
CA GLN A 255 9.84 -6.55 2.80
C GLN A 255 8.43 -7.11 3.06
N ALA A 256 7.39 -6.26 3.09
CA ALA A 256 6.01 -6.71 3.30
C ALA A 256 5.52 -7.68 2.21
N GLY A 257 6.03 -7.54 0.98
CA GLY A 257 5.68 -8.38 -0.17
C GLY A 257 6.06 -9.86 -0.02
N LEU A 258 7.00 -10.20 0.86
CA LEU A 258 7.35 -11.61 1.09
C LEU A 258 6.20 -12.36 1.76
N VAL A 259 5.49 -11.73 2.71
CA VAL A 259 4.39 -12.40 3.42
C VAL A 259 3.22 -12.68 2.48
N THR A 260 2.92 -11.74 1.60
CA THR A 260 1.82 -11.83 0.64
C THR A 260 2.12 -12.77 -0.52
N MET A 261 3.41 -12.94 -0.86
CA MET A 261 3.87 -13.92 -1.86
C MET A 261 3.43 -15.36 -1.57
N VAL A 262 3.37 -15.76 -0.29
CA VAL A 262 2.91 -17.09 0.10
C VAL A 262 1.50 -17.37 -0.41
N MET A 263 0.61 -16.38 -0.33
CA MET A 263 -0.77 -16.52 -0.81
C MET A 263 -0.83 -16.70 -2.34
N VAL A 264 0.05 -16.01 -3.07
CA VAL A 264 0.10 -16.08 -4.54
C VAL A 264 0.63 -17.44 -5.01
N LEU A 265 1.64 -18.00 -4.33
CA LEU A 265 2.17 -19.33 -4.63
C LEU A 265 1.15 -20.44 -4.35
N ASP A 266 0.42 -20.33 -3.24
CA ASP A 266 -0.59 -21.32 -2.82
C ASP A 266 -1.71 -21.48 -3.85
N VAL A 267 -2.14 -20.39 -4.49
CA VAL A 267 -3.19 -20.40 -5.54
C VAL A 267 -2.84 -21.26 -6.75
N VAL A 268 -1.54 -21.44 -7.02
CA VAL A 268 -1.06 -22.31 -8.11
C VAL A 268 -0.42 -23.60 -7.62
N GLY A 269 -0.55 -23.90 -6.32
CA GLY A 269 -0.03 -25.13 -5.70
C GLY A 269 1.49 -25.18 -5.60
N LEU A 270 2.17 -24.03 -5.59
CA LEU A 270 3.61 -23.95 -5.42
C LEU A 270 3.98 -23.88 -3.93
N PRO A 271 5.00 -24.64 -3.47
CA PRO A 271 5.45 -24.58 -2.08
C PRO A 271 6.01 -23.21 -1.69
N ALA A 272 5.64 -22.72 -0.51
CA ALA A 272 6.13 -21.45 0.03
C ALA A 272 7.66 -21.42 0.25
N GLU A 273 8.28 -22.58 0.44
CA GLU A 273 9.73 -22.73 0.60
C GLU A 273 10.53 -22.21 -0.61
N ASP A 274 9.91 -22.18 -1.80
CA ASP A 274 10.54 -21.67 -3.01
C ASP A 274 10.81 -20.17 -2.98
N MET A 275 10.20 -19.43 -2.05
CA MET A 275 10.51 -18.02 -1.85
C MET A 275 11.98 -17.80 -1.49
N THR A 276 12.65 -18.80 -0.91
CA THR A 276 14.08 -18.74 -0.61
C THR A 276 14.93 -18.55 -1.88
N LEU A 277 14.41 -18.91 -3.06
CA LEU A 277 15.08 -18.71 -4.34
C LEU A 277 15.19 -17.22 -4.73
N ILE A 278 14.22 -16.40 -4.30
CA ILE A 278 14.12 -14.98 -4.69
C ILE A 278 14.51 -14.01 -3.58
N ILE A 279 14.54 -14.47 -2.32
CA ILE A 279 14.82 -13.62 -1.15
C ILE A 279 16.19 -12.93 -1.23
N ALA A 280 17.16 -13.54 -1.89
CA ALA A 280 18.53 -13.02 -2.04
C ALA A 280 18.59 -11.69 -2.82
N VAL A 281 17.61 -11.41 -3.69
CA VAL A 281 17.53 -10.17 -4.46
C VAL A 281 16.38 -9.25 -4.03
N ASP A 282 15.52 -9.71 -3.12
CA ASP A 282 14.34 -8.97 -2.68
C ASP A 282 14.70 -7.65 -2.01
N TRP A 283 15.78 -7.62 -1.21
CA TRP A 283 16.24 -6.40 -0.53
C TRP A 283 16.46 -5.21 -1.49
N LEU A 284 16.80 -5.47 -2.75
CA LEU A 284 16.98 -4.45 -3.79
C LEU A 284 15.70 -4.21 -4.57
N LEU A 285 15.01 -5.28 -4.99
CA LEU A 285 13.74 -5.17 -5.71
C LEU A 285 12.70 -4.39 -4.90
N ASP A 286 12.66 -4.60 -3.58
CA ASP A 286 11.75 -3.92 -2.65
C ASP A 286 11.84 -2.40 -2.72
N ARG A 287 13.04 -1.88 -2.95
CA ARG A 287 13.31 -0.44 -3.06
C ARG A 287 12.74 0.14 -4.33
N PHE A 288 12.88 -0.57 -5.45
CA PHE A 288 12.27 -0.18 -6.72
C PHE A 288 10.75 -0.29 -6.69
N ARG A 289 10.20 -1.36 -6.05
CA ARG A 289 8.75 -1.50 -5.83
C ARG A 289 8.20 -0.30 -5.05
N THR A 290 8.83 0.03 -3.92
CA THR A 290 8.42 1.15 -3.08
C THR A 290 8.44 2.46 -3.85
N MET A 291 9.52 2.73 -4.60
CA MET A 291 9.64 3.93 -5.41
C MET A 291 8.51 4.05 -6.44
N ILE A 292 8.14 2.97 -7.13
CA ILE A 292 7.06 3.00 -8.12
C ILE A 292 5.67 3.07 -7.48
N ASN A 293 5.45 2.47 -6.31
CA ASN A 293 4.20 2.66 -5.57
C ASN A 293 3.99 4.15 -5.24
N VAL A 294 5.02 4.82 -4.70
CA VAL A 294 4.99 6.27 -4.43
C VAL A 294 4.79 7.10 -5.71
N LEU A 295 5.39 6.68 -6.83
CA LEU A 295 5.17 7.31 -8.13
C LEU A 295 3.71 7.18 -8.58
N GLY A 296 3.12 5.99 -8.45
CA GLY A 296 1.71 5.72 -8.74
C GLY A 296 0.78 6.58 -7.90
N ASP A 297 0.99 6.64 -6.58
CA ASP A 297 0.21 7.48 -5.67
C ASP A 297 0.27 8.96 -6.06
N SER A 298 1.46 9.42 -6.43
CA SER A 298 1.69 10.80 -6.84
C SER A 298 0.95 11.14 -8.14
N ILE A 299 1.05 10.27 -9.16
CA ILE A 299 0.31 10.43 -10.41
C ILE A 299 -1.20 10.39 -10.16
N GLY A 300 -1.67 9.47 -9.32
CA GLY A 300 -3.07 9.35 -8.93
C GLY A 300 -3.59 10.63 -8.29
N ALA A 301 -2.87 11.20 -7.33
CA ALA A 301 -3.22 12.49 -6.72
C ALA A 301 -3.25 13.63 -7.74
N GLY A 302 -2.28 13.69 -8.66
CA GLY A 302 -2.25 14.67 -9.74
C GLY A 302 -3.41 14.52 -10.73
N LEU A 303 -3.80 13.28 -11.03
CA LEU A 303 -4.92 12.98 -11.91
C LEU A 303 -6.25 13.40 -11.29
N VAL A 304 -6.50 12.99 -10.03
CA VAL A 304 -7.70 13.39 -9.28
C VAL A 304 -7.79 14.91 -9.17
N TYR A 305 -6.68 15.57 -8.87
CA TYR A 305 -6.62 17.03 -8.83
C TYR A 305 -7.03 17.67 -10.16
N GLU A 306 -6.48 17.22 -11.29
CA GLU A 306 -6.82 17.78 -12.60
C GLU A 306 -8.29 17.54 -12.98
N LEU A 307 -8.86 16.38 -12.61
CA LEU A 307 -10.27 16.06 -12.88
C LEU A 307 -11.24 16.84 -11.97
N SER A 308 -10.87 17.09 -10.72
CA SER A 308 -11.72 17.77 -9.72
C SER A 308 -11.50 19.29 -9.62
N LYS A 309 -10.74 19.92 -10.52
CA LYS A 309 -10.45 21.38 -10.45
C LYS A 309 -11.69 22.26 -10.27
N LYS A 310 -12.75 21.99 -11.04
CA LYS A 310 -14.00 22.78 -10.97
C LYS A 310 -14.68 22.67 -9.61
N GLU A 311 -14.70 21.47 -9.02
CA GLU A 311 -15.29 21.23 -7.70
C GLU A 311 -14.46 21.91 -6.61
N LEU A 312 -13.12 21.87 -6.73
CA LEU A 312 -12.20 22.52 -5.79
C LEU A 312 -12.34 24.05 -5.81
N GLU A 313 -12.55 24.64 -6.99
CA GLU A 313 -12.84 26.06 -7.17
C GLU A 313 -14.17 26.43 -6.51
N GLN A 314 -15.25 25.68 -6.77
CA GLN A 314 -16.56 25.91 -6.14
C GLN A 314 -16.50 25.80 -4.61
N MET A 315 -15.80 24.80 -4.08
CA MET A 315 -15.59 24.66 -2.64
C MET A 315 -14.84 25.86 -2.04
N SER A 316 -13.85 26.41 -2.75
CA SER A 316 -13.11 27.59 -2.28
C SER A 316 -13.96 28.87 -2.29
N ILE A 317 -14.85 29.01 -3.27
CA ILE A 317 -15.82 30.10 -3.35
C ILE A 317 -16.81 30.01 -2.19
N ASN A 318 -17.36 28.82 -1.93
CA ASN A 318 -18.31 28.63 -0.83
C ASN A 318 -17.66 28.86 0.55
N ALA A 319 -16.38 28.50 0.71
CA ALA A 319 -15.63 28.73 1.96
C ALA A 319 -15.36 30.22 2.22
N ASN A 320 -15.16 31.02 1.16
CA ASN A 320 -14.87 32.46 1.26
C ASN A 320 -16.11 33.36 1.07
N GLY A 321 -17.26 32.80 0.66
CA GLY A 321 -18.40 33.54 0.09
C GLY A 321 -19.70 33.55 0.88
N ASP A 322 -19.87 32.79 1.96
CA ASP A 322 -21.15 32.75 2.71
C ASP A 322 -21.22 33.82 3.82
N VAL A 323 -21.56 35.05 3.40
CA VAL A 323 -22.37 35.99 4.21
C VAL A 323 -23.85 35.92 3.80
N ASP A 324 -24.22 35.23 2.72
CA ASP A 324 -25.62 35.05 2.32
C ASP A 324 -25.87 33.65 1.78
N ARG A 325 -26.36 32.75 2.65
CA ARG A 325 -27.03 31.52 2.20
C ARG A 325 -28.44 31.89 1.72
N PRO A 326 -28.82 31.61 0.46
CA PRO A 326 -30.23 31.55 0.11
C PRO A 326 -30.85 30.32 0.80
N SER A 327 -31.94 30.58 1.51
CA SER A 327 -32.63 29.72 2.47
C SER A 327 -33.40 28.54 1.87
N ASN A 328 -32.92 27.93 0.79
CA ASN A 328 -33.58 26.77 0.20
C ASN A 328 -32.54 25.81 -0.40
N GLU A 329 -32.07 24.84 0.39
CA GLU A 329 -32.00 23.43 -0.03
C GLU A 329 -31.63 22.51 1.14
N ILE A 330 -32.60 21.65 1.47
CA ILE A 330 -32.57 20.43 2.28
C ILE A 330 -32.19 20.60 3.76
N CYS A 331 -33.16 21.12 4.52
CA CYS A 331 -33.33 20.72 5.91
C CYS A 331 -33.73 19.23 5.92
N MET A 332 -32.87 18.33 6.42
CA MET A 332 -33.35 17.09 7.03
C MET A 332 -33.98 17.47 8.37
N ASP A 333 -35.16 18.08 8.30
CA ASP A 333 -35.99 18.30 9.47
C ASP A 333 -36.59 16.96 9.91
N ALA A 334 -36.28 16.62 11.16
CA ALA A 334 -37.22 16.07 12.11
C ALA A 334 -38.05 14.83 11.67
N VAL A 335 -37.42 13.66 11.75
CA VAL A 335 -38.06 12.37 12.06
C VAL A 335 -37.21 11.83 13.21
N GLU A 336 -37.56 11.81 14.49
CA GLU A 336 -38.81 11.77 15.24
C GLU A 336 -38.60 12.52 16.56
N SER A 337 -39.33 13.60 16.80
CA SER A 337 -39.58 14.10 18.16
C SER A 337 -40.75 15.06 18.14
N SER A 338 -41.95 14.55 17.90
CA SER A 338 -43.12 14.91 18.69
C SER A 338 -44.36 14.15 18.21
N LYS A 339 -44.84 13.28 19.11
CA LYS A 339 -46.24 13.04 19.44
C LYS A 339 -47.06 12.12 18.52
N MET A 340 -47.55 11.08 19.20
CA MET A 340 -48.93 10.55 19.26
C MET A 340 -49.14 9.17 18.67
#